data_AF-A0A1H6X2C3-F1
#
_entry.id   AF-A0A1H6X2C3-F1
#
_cell.length_a   1.000
_cell.length_b   1.000
_cell.length_c   1.000
_cell.angle_alpha   90.00
_cell.angle_beta   90.00
_cell.angle_gamma   90.00
#
_symmetry.space_group_name_H-M   'P 1'
#
loop_
_entity.id
_entity.type
_entity.pdbx_description
1 polymer ?
#
loop_
_entity_poly.entity_id
_entity_poly.type
_entity_poly.pdbx_seq_one_letter_code
_entity_poly.pdbx_strand_id
1 'polypeptide(L)' 'MHNSHLVGGCGYRYHGFDCEEGGRALQHAFAAHDADLPAYRERARRFIATLDPEAEANVRTYTAAIDNLYA' A
#
# COMPACT_ATOMS: atom_id res chain seq x y z
N MET A 1 -0.53 -9.99 -5.22
CA MET A 1 0.90 -9.95 -5.61
C MET A 1 1.21 -8.55 -6.11
N HIS A 2 2.32 -7.94 -5.71
CA HIS A 2 2.76 -6.64 -6.26
C HIS A 2 4.26 -6.42 -6.05
N ASN A 3 4.84 -5.53 -6.87
CA ASN A 3 6.22 -5.06 -6.71
C ASN A 3 6.35 -3.60 -6.22
N SER A 4 5.22 -2.90 -6.11
CA SER A 4 5.21 -1.51 -5.66
C SER A 4 5.59 -1.40 -4.19
N HIS A 5 6.50 -0.48 -3.87
CA HIS A 5 6.81 -0.09 -2.50
C HIS A 5 5.74 0.87 -1.90
N LEU A 6 4.87 1.42 -2.75
CA LEU A 6 3.87 2.41 -2.37
C LEU A 6 2.62 1.82 -1.71
N VAL A 7 2.41 0.50 -1.81
CA VAL A 7 1.24 -0.18 -1.22
C VAL A 7 1.59 -1.02 0.01
N GLY A 8 2.78 -0.80 0.58
CA GLY A 8 3.16 -1.29 1.91
C GLY A 8 2.85 -2.77 2.14
N GLY A 9 2.18 -3.06 3.26
CA GLY A 9 1.75 -4.40 3.67
C GLY A 9 0.46 -4.91 3.01
N CYS A 10 -0.05 -4.21 1.99
CA CYS A 10 -1.21 -4.65 1.22
C CYS A 10 -0.79 -5.65 0.14
N GLY A 11 -0.99 -6.93 0.42
CA GLY A 11 -0.62 -7.98 -0.53
C GLY A 11 0.64 -8.72 -0.13
N TYR A 12 1.12 -9.52 -1.08
CA TYR A 12 2.39 -10.23 -1.02
C TYR A 12 3.35 -9.52 -1.96
N ARG A 13 4.39 -8.93 -1.37
CA ARG A 13 5.34 -8.06 -2.05
C ARG A 13 6.55 -8.85 -2.54
N TYR A 14 7.04 -8.48 -3.71
CA TYR A 14 8.36 -8.85 -4.22
C TYR A 14 9.08 -7.58 -4.72
N HIS A 15 10.39 -7.61 -4.94
CA HIS A 15 11.16 -6.43 -5.32
C HIS A 15 11.37 -6.35 -6.84
N GLY A 16 11.13 -5.15 -7.39
CA GLY A 16 11.41 -4.84 -8.79
C GLY A 16 10.75 -5.84 -9.75
N PHE A 17 11.58 -6.56 -10.50
CA PHE A 17 11.16 -7.62 -11.42
C PHE A 17 11.78 -8.97 -11.05
N ASP A 18 12.12 -9.18 -9.77
CA ASP A 18 12.65 -10.46 -9.29
C ASP A 18 11.56 -11.54 -9.35
N CYS A 19 11.64 -12.38 -10.38
CA CYS A 19 10.70 -13.47 -10.61
C CYS A 19 10.84 -14.59 -9.56
N GLU A 20 12.02 -14.81 -9.00
CA GLU A 20 12.21 -15.86 -7.99
C GLU A 20 11.58 -15.43 -6.67
N GLU A 21 11.77 -14.17 -6.28
CA GLU A 21 11.08 -13.60 -5.13
C GLU A 21 9.57 -13.56 -5.35
N GLY A 22 9.13 -13.17 -6.55
CA GLY A 22 7.73 -13.25 -6.95
C GLY A 22 7.16 -14.67 -6.81
N GLY A 23 7.92 -15.68 -7.23
CA GLY A 23 7.56 -17.09 -7.07
C GLY A 23 7.43 -17.51 -5.61
N ARG A 24 8.39 -17.13 -4.75
CA ARG A 24 8.33 -17.41 -3.30
C ARG A 24 7.13 -16.74 -2.64
N ALA A 25 6.87 -15.47 -2.97
CA ALA A 25 5.73 -14.73 -2.46
C ALA A 25 4.39 -15.36 -2.92
N LEU A 26 4.33 -15.89 -4.15
CA LEU A 26 3.16 -16.60 -4.66
C LEU A 26 2.92 -17.92 -3.91
N GLN A 27 3.96 -18.71 -3.69
CA GLN A 27 3.88 -19.95 -2.91
C GLN A 27 3.40 -19.68 -1.48
N HIS A 28 3.94 -18.63 -0.84
CA HIS A 28 3.49 -18.23 0.50
C HIS A 28 2.02 -17.79 0.51
N ALA A 29 1.60 -16.99 -0.46
CA ALA A 29 0.19 -16.60 -0.61
C ALA A 29 -0.70 -17.82 -0.74
N PHE A 30 -0.37 -18.75 -1.65
CA PHE A 30 -1.15 -19.96 -1.85
C PHE A 30 -1.28 -20.81 -0.57
N ALA A 31 -0.22 -20.94 0.21
CA ALA A 31 -0.21 -21.76 1.42
C ALA A 31 -0.96 -21.13 2.61
N ALA A 32 -0.97 -19.80 2.73
CA ALA A 32 -1.38 -19.12 3.96
C ALA A 32 -2.57 -18.15 3.80
N HIS A 33 -2.94 -17.74 2.58
CA HIS A 33 -3.87 -16.63 2.37
C HIS A 33 -5.23 -16.84 3.02
N ASP A 34 -5.83 -18.00 2.82
CA ASP A 34 -7.19 -18.25 3.33
C ASP A 34 -7.22 -18.28 4.86
N ALA A 35 -6.17 -18.82 5.50
CA ALA A 35 -6.04 -18.85 6.94
C ALA A 35 -5.76 -17.45 7.54
N ASP A 36 -5.00 -16.61 6.83
CA ASP A 36 -4.66 -15.24 7.25
C ASP A 36 -5.63 -14.18 6.71
N LEU A 37 -6.69 -14.58 5.99
CA LEU A 37 -7.59 -13.66 5.28
C LEU A 37 -8.18 -12.56 6.18
N PRO A 38 -8.62 -12.83 7.43
CA PRO A 38 -9.12 -11.78 8.31
C PRO A 38 -8.08 -10.70 8.61
N ALA A 39 -6.87 -11.11 8.99
CA ALA A 39 -5.79 -10.18 9.33
C ALA A 39 -5.24 -9.49 8.08
N TYR A 40 -5.18 -10.18 6.94
CA TYR A 40 -4.89 -9.59 5.64
C TYR A 40 -5.84 -8.42 5.34
N ARG A 41 -7.16 -8.63 5.48
CA ARG A 41 -8.18 -7.59 5.24
C ARG A 41 -8.04 -6.42 6.19
N GLU A 42 -7.74 -6.68 7.47
CA GLU A 42 -7.51 -5.63 8.46
C GLU A 42 -6.30 -4.77 8.10
N ARG A 43 -5.15 -5.39 7.82
CA ARG A 43 -3.92 -4.69 7.41
C ARG A 43 -4.14 -3.85 6.16
N ALA A 44 -4.83 -4.40 5.17
CA ALA A 44 -5.13 -3.69 3.92
C ALA A 44 -6.06 -2.50 4.15
N ARG A 45 -7.15 -2.66 4.90
CA ARG A 45 -8.07 -1.57 5.24
C ARG A 45 -7.37 -0.44 5.99
N ARG A 46 -6.56 -0.79 6.99
CA ARG A 46 -5.81 0.19 7.79
C ARG A 46 -4.89 1.03 6.91
N PHE A 47 -4.20 0.40 5.96
CA PHE A 47 -3.31 1.12 5.05
C PHE A 47 -4.08 1.96 4.02
N ILE A 48 -5.14 1.43 3.41
CA ILE A 48 -5.95 2.19 2.44
C ILE A 48 -6.56 3.43 3.10
N ALA A 49 -6.97 3.35 4.38
CA ALA A 49 -7.47 4.49 5.12
C ALA A 49 -6.43 5.61 5.31
N THR A 50 -5.12 5.33 5.21
CA THR A 50 -4.09 6.38 5.25
C THR A 50 -3.89 7.07 3.90
N LEU A 51 -4.52 6.57 2.83
CA LEU A 51 -4.38 7.07 1.47
C LEU A 51 -5.61 7.84 1.00
N ASP A 52 -6.40 8.39 1.92
CA ASP A 52 -7.56 9.22 1.59
C ASP A 52 -7.13 10.42 0.73
N PRO A 53 -7.56 10.50 -0.55
CA PRO A 53 -7.19 11.60 -1.44
C PRO A 53 -7.79 12.94 -0.98
N GLU A 54 -8.87 12.90 -0.20
CA GLU A 54 -9.57 14.08 0.31
C GLU A 54 -9.19 14.40 1.77
N ALA A 55 -8.16 13.74 2.31
CA ALA A 55 -7.71 13.98 3.68
C ALA A 55 -7.50 15.48 3.92
N GLU A 56 -8.27 16.06 4.85
CA GLU A 56 -8.30 17.51 5.10
C GLU A 56 -6.89 18.07 5.37
N ALA A 57 -6.05 17.31 6.07
CA ALA A 57 -4.67 17.67 6.33
C ALA A 57 -3.83 17.83 5.04
N ASN A 58 -4.02 16.94 4.05
CA ASN A 58 -3.36 17.04 2.76
C ASN A 58 -3.84 18.28 2.03
N VAL A 59 -5.17 18.45 1.91
CA VAL A 59 -5.77 19.61 1.22
C VAL A 59 -5.26 20.91 1.81
N ARG A 60 -5.34 21.09 3.13
CA ARG A 60 -4.87 22.29 3.83
C ARG A 60 -3.37 22.56 3.58
N THR A 61 -2.54 21.52 3.66
CA THR A 61 -1.08 21.65 3.49
C THR A 61 -0.72 22.06 2.07
N TYR A 62 -1.32 21.43 1.07
CA TYR A 62 -1.03 21.74 -0.32
C TYR A 62 -1.62 23.10 -0.74
N THR A 63 -2.80 23.49 -0.24
CA THR A 63 -3.34 24.84 -0.45
C THR A 63 -2.36 25.90 0.05
N ALA A 64 -1.87 25.78 1.29
CA ALA A 64 -0.90 26.73 1.84
C ALA A 64 0.42 26.78 1.05
N ALA A 65 0.90 25.63 0.55
CA ALA A 65 2.10 25.57 -0.29
C ALA A 65 1.90 26.27 -1.65
N ILE A 66 0.71 26.12 -2.25
CA ILE A 66 0.34 26.78 -3.51
C ILE A 66 0.23 28.30 -3.30
N ASP A 67 -0.45 28.74 -2.24
CA ASP A 67 -0.57 30.16 -1.92
C ASP A 67 0.81 30.83 -1.75
N ASN A 68 1.75 30.14 -1.08
CA ASN A 68 3.12 30.62 -0.90
C ASN A 68 3.96 30.65 -2.19
N LEU A 69 3.59 29.89 -3.23
CA LEU A 69 4.29 29.91 -4.51
C LEU A 69 3.98 31.18 -5.33
N TYR A 70 2.81 31.79 -5.11
CA TYR A 70 2.30 32.94 -5.86
C TYR A 70 2.24 34.24 -5.05
N ALA A 71 2.73 34.23 -3.81
CA ALA A 71 2.86 35.42 -2.95
C ALA A 71 4.14 36.21 -3.27
#